data_AF-M2RFL7-F1
#
_entry.id   AF-M2RFL7-F1
#
_cell.length_a   1.000
_cell.length_b   1.000
_cell.length_c   1.000
_cell.angle_alpha   90.00
_cell.angle_beta   90.00
_cell.angle_gamma   90.00
#
_symmetry.space_group_name_H-M   'P 1'
#
loop_
_entity.id
_entity.type
_entity.pdbx_description
1 polymer ?
#
loop_
_entity_poly.entity_id
_entity_poly.type
_entity_poly.pdbx_seq_one_letter_code
_entity_poly.pdbx_strand_id
1 'polypeptide(L)' 'DEYLVKGYEDNMEIDKAVVVVVRALLEVVESKNNIDVAVFTRDYKLTMLNDTKLAEIVQQIERDKQAEAEEKKPILQ' A
#
# COMPACT_ATOMS: atom_id res chain seq x y z
N ASP A 1 8.20 -10.84 3.11
CA ASP A 1 8.57 -9.85 2.09
C ASP A 1 9.41 -8.75 2.66
N GLU A 2 10.54 -8.47 2.00
CA GLU A 2 11.48 -7.40 2.37
C GLU A 2 10.80 -6.02 2.43
N TYR A 3 9.78 -5.80 1.60
CA TYR A 3 9.00 -4.57 1.58
C TYR A 3 8.18 -4.36 2.87
N LEU A 4 7.51 -5.41 3.35
CA LEU A 4 6.74 -5.35 4.60
C LEU A 4 7.64 -5.10 5.80
N VAL A 5 8.83 -5.71 5.84
CA VAL A 5 9.80 -5.52 6.92
C VAL A 5 10.33 -4.08 6.94
N LYS A 6 10.60 -3.49 5.77
CA LYS A 6 11.07 -2.10 5.66
C LYS A 6 9.99 -1.07 5.92
N GLY A 7 8.74 -1.37 5.57
CA GLY A 7 7.59 -0.47 5.75
C GLY A 7 6.90 -0.58 7.10
N TYR A 8 7.30 -1.53 7.95
CA TYR A 8 6.69 -1.72 9.27
C TYR A 8 7.22 -0.71 10.29
N GLU A 9 6.30 -0.11 11.04
CA GLU A 9 6.59 0.72 12.21
C GLU A 9 5.68 0.31 13.37
N ASP A 10 6.17 0.44 14.61
CA ASP A 10 5.37 0.20 15.79
C ASP A 10 4.23 1.22 15.90
N ASN A 11 3.05 0.75 16.27
CA ASN A 11 1.84 1.58 16.45
C ASN A 11 1.42 2.36 15.19
N MET A 12 1.60 1.79 14.00
CA MET A 12 1.07 2.38 12.76
C MET A 12 -0.43 2.64 12.85
N GLU A 13 -0.83 3.81 12.37
CA GLU A 13 -2.23 4.08 12.07
C GLU A 13 -2.74 3.11 11.01
N ILE A 14 -4.03 2.75 11.11
CA ILE A 14 -4.68 1.77 10.24
C ILE A 14 -4.51 2.15 8.76
N ASP A 15 -4.71 3.42 8.42
CA ASP A 15 -4.60 3.89 7.04
C ASP A 15 -3.19 3.68 6.47
N LYS A 16 -2.15 3.96 7.28
CA LYS A 16 -0.75 3.73 6.89
C LYS A 16 -0.45 2.24 6.74
N ALA A 17 -0.91 1.41 7.67
CA ALA A 17 -0.75 -0.03 7.61
C ALA A 17 -1.41 -0.63 6.35
N VAL A 18 -2.62 -0.17 6.01
CA VAL A 18 -3.34 -0.60 4.80
C VAL A 18 -2.55 -0.23 3.53
N VAL A 19 -2.00 0.99 3.43
CA VAL A 19 -1.19 1.40 2.28
C VAL A 19 0.05 0.51 2.13
N VAL A 20 0.76 0.22 3.22
CA VAL A 20 1.95 -0.66 3.20
C VAL A 20 1.61 -2.06 2.71
N VAL A 21 0.50 -2.63 3.21
CA VAL A 21 0.04 -3.97 2.81
C VAL A 21 -0.41 -3.99 1.35
N VAL A 22 -1.22 -3.02 0.92
CA VAL A 22 -1.68 -2.94 -0.48
C VAL A 22 -0.49 -2.78 -1.42
N ARG A 23 0.50 -1.94 -1.06
CA ARG A 23 1.72 -1.77 -1.86
C ARG A 23 2.51 -3.06 -1.98
N ALA A 24 2.66 -3.81 -0.88
CA ALA A 24 3.33 -5.11 -0.90
C ALA A 24 2.61 -6.13 -1.78
N LEU A 25 1.28 -6.18 -1.74
CA LEU A 25 0.48 -7.08 -2.57
C LEU A 25 0.61 -6.73 -4.07
N LEU A 26 0.62 -5.44 -4.41
CA LEU A 26 0.75 -4.96 -5.79
C LEU A 26 2.10 -5.31 -6.43
N GLU A 27 3.16 -5.57 -5.65
CA GLU A 27 4.44 -6.07 -6.18
C GLU A 27 4.32 -7.50 -6.74
N VAL A 28 3.31 -8.27 -6.32
CA VAL A 28 3.14 -9.68 -6.69
C VAL A 28 1.99 -9.89 -7.67
N VAL A 29 0.87 -9.18 -7.46
CA VAL A 29 -0.38 -9.44 -8.19
C VAL A 29 -0.63 -8.51 -9.38
N GLU A 30 0.23 -7.49 -9.56
CA GLU A 30 0.27 -6.50 -10.67
C GLU A 30 -1.05 -5.73 -10.94
N SER A 31 -2.14 -6.02 -10.23
CA SER A 31 -3.47 -5.44 -10.43
C SER A 31 -4.30 -5.46 -9.15
N LYS A 32 -5.01 -4.36 -8.89
CA LYS A 32 -5.95 -4.24 -7.78
C LYS A 32 -7.16 -5.18 -7.86
N ASN A 33 -7.51 -5.66 -9.06
CA ASN A 33 -8.65 -6.55 -9.26
C ASN A 33 -8.39 -7.98 -8.76
N ASN A 34 -7.13 -8.27 -8.38
CA ASN A 34 -6.69 -9.57 -7.89
C ASN A 34 -6.60 -9.61 -6.35
N ILE A 35 -7.02 -8.55 -5.66
CA ILE A 35 -6.88 -8.43 -4.20
C ILE A 35 -8.18 -7.96 -3.56
N ASP A 36 -8.51 -8.59 -2.43
CA ASP A 36 -9.51 -8.12 -1.48
C ASP A 36 -8.80 -7.79 -0.16
N VAL A 37 -9.15 -6.66 0.44
CA VAL A 37 -8.53 -6.21 1.70
C VAL A 37 -9.61 -6.06 2.77
N ALA A 38 -9.36 -6.68 3.92
CA ALA A 38 -10.20 -6.56 5.09
C ALA A 38 -9.37 -6.08 6.29
N VAL A 39 -9.93 -5.14 7.06
CA VAL A 39 -9.31 -4.62 8.28
C VAL A 39 -10.01 -5.21 9.48
N PHE A 40 -9.24 -5.81 10.38
CA PHE A 40 -9.72 -6.31 11.67
C PHE A 40 -9.12 -5.48 12.79
N THR A 41 -9.96 -4.85 13.61
CA THR A 41 -9.52 -4.02 14.73
C THR A 41 -10.14 -4.51 16.04
N ARG A 42 -9.66 -4.01 17.17
CA ARG A 42 -10.23 -4.36 18.48
C ARG A 42 -11.64 -3.79 18.65
N ASP A 43 -11.86 -2.56 18.17
CA ASP A 43 -13.09 -1.80 18.43
C ASP A 43 -14.16 -2.02 17.34
N TYR A 44 -13.74 -2.40 16.13
CA TYR A 44 -14.62 -2.71 15.01
C TYR A 44 -14.52 -4.18 14.62
N LYS A 45 -15.66 -4.76 14.22
CA LYS A 45 -15.68 -6.06 13.51
C LYS A 45 -14.91 -5.95 12.20
N LEU A 46 -14.57 -7.11 11.63
CA LEU A 46 -13.98 -7.23 10.28
C LEU A 46 -14.71 -6.32 9.29
N THR A 47 -13.98 -5.40 8.69
CA THR A 47 -14.51 -4.43 7.72
C THR A 47 -13.78 -4.58 6.40
N MET A 48 -14.52 -4.87 5.34
CA MET A 48 -13.97 -4.93 3.98
C MET A 48 -13.68 -3.51 3.48
N LEU A 49 -12.53 -3.30 2.86
CA LEU A 49 -12.31 -2.10 2.06
C LEU A 49 -13.21 -2.14 0.84
N ASN A 50 -13.83 -1.00 0.52
CA ASN A 50 -14.61 -0.88 -0.71
C ASN A 50 -13.71 -0.58 -1.92
N ASP A 51 -14.21 -0.88 -3.12
CA ASP A 51 -13.49 -0.72 -4.38
C ASP A 51 -13.00 0.71 -4.62
N THR A 52 -13.79 1.70 -4.20
CA THR A 52 -13.44 3.12 -4.34
C THR A 52 -12.20 3.46 -3.52
N LYS A 53 -12.17 3.07 -2.25
CA LYS A 53 -11.05 3.33 -1.34
C LYS A 53 -9.81 2.56 -1.79
N LEU A 54 -9.98 1.31 -2.22
CA LEU A 54 -8.88 0.52 -2.76
C LEU A 54 -8.29 1.16 -4.02
N ALA A 55 -9.14 1.68 -4.93
CA ALA A 55 -8.68 2.39 -6.11
C ALA A 55 -7.90 3.67 -5.79
N GLU A 56 -8.35 4.46 -4.82
CA GLU A 56 -7.65 5.67 -4.36
C GLU A 56 -6.26 5.33 -3.81
N ILE A 57 -6.17 4.28 -2.98
CA ILE A 57 -4.90 3.82 -2.40
C ILE A 57 -3.95 3.34 -3.49
N VAL A 58 -4.43 2.56 -4.45
CA VAL A 58 -3.63 2.06 -5.59
C VAL A 58 -3.08 3.23 -6.40
N GLN A 59 -3.92 4.23 -6.73
CA GLN A 59 -3.46 5.41 -7.45
C GLN A 59 -2.43 6.22 -6.67
N GLN A 60 -2.60 6.33 -5.34
CA GLN A 60 -1.61 6.99 -4.50
C GLN A 60 -0.27 6.25 -4.54
N ILE A 61 -0.28 4.93 -4.40
CA ILE A 61 0.91 4.08 -4.48
C ILE A 61 1.62 4.23 -5.83
N GLU A 62 0.88 4.24 -6.94
CA GLU A 62 1.45 4.43 -8.28
C GLU A 62 2.12 5.80 -8.43
N ARG A 63 1.50 6.87 -7.92
CA ARG A 63 2.10 8.21 -7.89
C ARG A 63 3.39 8.24 -7.06
N ASP A 64 3.36 7.66 -5.86
CA ASP A 64 4.52 7.63 -4.97
C ASP A 64 5.67 6.82 -5.57
N LYS A 65 5.37 5.69 -6.21
CA LYS A 65 6.36 4.88 -6.94
C LYS A 65 7.01 5.67 -8.09
N GLN A 66 6.24 6.45 -8.84
CA GLN A 66 6.77 7.29 -9.91
C GLN A 66 7.67 8.40 -9.35
N ALA A 67 7.26 9.07 -8.28
CA ALA A 67 8.06 10.09 -7.62
C ALA A 67 9.39 9.52 -7.07
N GLU A 68 9.34 8.39 -6.36
CA GLU A 68 10.54 7.70 -5.86
C GLU A 68 11.49 7.26 -6.99
N ALA A 69 10.94 6.87 -8.15
CA ALA A 69 11.73 6.49 -9.31
C ALA A 69 12.40 7.70 -9.98
N GLU A 70 11.75 8.86 -9.97
CA GLU A 70 12.33 10.12 -10.46
C GLU A 70 13.42 10.66 -9.54
N GLU A 71 13.26 10.57 -8.22
CA GLU A 71 14.28 10.95 -7.24
C GLU A 71 15.51 10.03 -7.27
N LYS A 72 15.32 8.76 -7.64
CA LYS A 72 16.41 7.78 -7.80
C LYS A 72 17.07 7.81 -9.17
N LYS A 73 16.63 8.65 -10.12
CA LYS A 73 17.40 8.86 -11.35
C LYS A 73 18.71 9.54 -10.94
N PRO A 74 19.87 8.87 -11.10
CA PRO A 74 21.13 9.54 -10.86
C PRO A 74 21.16 10.76 -11.77
N ILE A 75 21.54 11.90 -11.20
CA ILE A 75 21.91 13.08 -11.97
C ILE A 75 23.10 12.61 -12.82
N LEU A 76 22.84 12.12 -14.03
CA LEU A 76 23.84 11.93 -15.06
C LEU A 76 24.30 13.35 -15.43
N GLN A 77 25.26 13.85 -14.65
CA GLN A 77 26.16 14.93 -15.03
C GLN A 77 27.18 14.39 -16.02
#